data_AF-A0AAE2VD56-F1
#
_entry.id   AF-A0AAE2VD56-F1
#
_cell.length_a   1.000
_cell.length_b   1.000
_cell.length_c   1.000
_cell.angle_alpha   90.00
_cell.angle_beta   90.00
_cell.angle_gamma   90.00
#
_symmetry.space_group_name_H-M   'P 1'
#
loop_
_entity.id
_entity.type
_entity.pdbx_description
1 polymer ?
#
loop_
_entity_poly.entity_id
_entity_poly.type
_entity_poly.pdbx_seq_one_letter_code
_entity_poly.pdbx_strand_id
1 'polypeptide(L)'
;MSSPRKADMTTATNNAKQIFLLMVEFDDDFGEFPSDQSASKKDALKAYTGEYSNDYLGQFLAGGYVQSEEIFYAKGGKRRVKPDNDYSSKDTTLAEGECGFAYIKGLSTSDLAGTPLLLASMYGDGYKFNSDVYKGKAVVLRIDGSVQTLRLNKDRLAKLPNGKTLFEGGADTVWGEEGFDSSRLLYAKHPYDFKPAIVRKEWVTPPTIAVALIFLFICIYIGKKIARKPKQEGACPESGE
;
A
#
# COMPACT_ATOMS: atom_id res chain seq x y z
N MET A 1 20.63 19.62 -1.89
CA MET A 1 20.27 18.23 -2.29
C MET A 1 18.88 17.91 -1.76
N SER A 2 17.93 17.55 -2.64
CA SER A 2 16.62 17.03 -2.21
C SER A 2 16.80 15.63 -1.61
N SER A 3 16.10 15.33 -0.51
CA SER A 3 16.09 13.98 0.08
C SER A 3 15.56 12.97 -0.95
N PRO A 4 16.11 11.74 -1.08
CA PRO A 4 15.72 10.77 -2.13
C PRO A 4 14.21 10.59 -2.26
N ARG A 5 13.50 10.45 -1.15
CA ARG A 5 12.03 10.34 -1.09
C ARG A 5 11.28 11.54 -1.70
N LYS A 6 11.84 12.74 -1.64
CA LYS A 6 11.28 13.93 -2.31
C LYS A 6 11.49 13.84 -3.83
N ALA A 7 12.66 13.38 -4.28
CA ALA A 7 12.94 13.18 -5.69
C ALA A 7 12.05 12.09 -6.30
N ASP A 8 11.82 11.00 -5.56
CA ASP A 8 10.88 9.94 -5.97
C ASP A 8 9.45 10.46 -6.14
N MET A 9 8.99 11.32 -5.23
CA MET A 9 7.66 11.95 -5.30
C MET A 9 7.56 12.95 -6.48
N THR A 10 8.62 13.72 -6.75
CA THR A 10 8.69 14.59 -7.93
C THR A 10 8.65 13.78 -9.22
N THR A 11 9.37 12.65 -9.27
CA THR A 11 9.34 11.72 -10.41
C THR A 11 7.91 11.22 -10.65
N ALA A 12 7.26 10.70 -9.62
CA ALA A 12 5.87 10.24 -9.73
C ALA A 12 4.90 11.36 -10.16
N THR A 13 5.11 12.59 -9.68
CA THR A 13 4.30 13.76 -10.08
C THR A 13 4.46 14.08 -11.57
N ASN A 14 5.71 14.10 -12.07
CA ASN A 14 5.99 14.41 -13.47
C ASN A 14 5.49 13.30 -14.41
N ASN A 15 5.66 12.05 -13.99
CA ASN A 15 5.21 10.87 -14.71
C ASN A 15 3.68 10.83 -14.80
N ALA A 16 2.97 11.11 -13.70
CA ALA A 16 1.51 11.20 -13.71
C ALA A 16 0.99 12.28 -14.67
N LYS A 17 1.66 13.44 -14.76
CA LYS A 17 1.30 14.49 -15.74
C LYS A 17 1.51 14.05 -17.19
N GLN A 18 2.57 13.30 -17.46
CA GLN A 18 2.79 12.76 -18.81
C GLN A 18 1.71 11.75 -19.17
N ILE A 19 1.36 10.85 -18.25
CA ILE A 19 0.26 9.90 -18.48
C ILE A 19 -1.07 10.64 -18.68
N PHE A 20 -1.32 11.75 -17.97
CA PHE A 20 -2.53 12.55 -18.17
C PHE A 20 -2.70 13.05 -19.60
N LEU A 21 -1.61 13.45 -20.26
CA LEU A 21 -1.67 13.87 -21.67
C LEU A 21 -2.12 12.71 -22.57
N LEU A 22 -1.64 11.50 -22.29
CA LEU A 22 -2.08 10.30 -23.01
C LEU A 22 -3.55 9.96 -22.73
N MET A 23 -4.02 10.18 -21.50
CA MET A 23 -5.43 9.98 -21.13
C MET A 23 -6.35 10.88 -21.94
N VAL A 24 -5.99 12.16 -22.12
CA VAL A 24 -6.76 13.11 -22.93
C VAL A 24 -6.80 12.68 -24.40
N GLU A 25 -5.64 12.35 -24.98
CA GLU A 25 -5.57 11.90 -26.38
C GLU A 25 -6.35 10.60 -26.61
N PHE A 26 -6.30 9.68 -25.65
CA PHE A 26 -7.03 8.42 -25.72
C PHE A 26 -8.55 8.62 -25.56
N ASP A 27 -8.97 9.56 -24.71
CA ASP A 27 -10.38 9.95 -24.57
C ASP A 27 -10.90 10.61 -25.85
N ASP A 28 -10.10 11.41 -26.54
CA ASP A 28 -10.46 11.98 -27.85
C ASP A 28 -10.72 10.89 -28.91
N ASP A 29 -9.93 9.81 -28.90
CA ASP A 29 -10.06 8.70 -29.85
C ASP A 29 -11.19 7.71 -29.50
N PHE A 30 -11.41 7.44 -28.20
CA PHE A 30 -12.30 6.37 -27.74
C PHE A 30 -13.55 6.85 -27.00
N GLY A 31 -13.61 8.11 -26.60
CA GLY A 31 -14.66 8.70 -25.76
C GLY A 31 -14.61 8.28 -24.29
N GLU A 32 -13.50 7.66 -23.86
CA GLU A 32 -13.27 7.17 -22.51
C GLU A 32 -11.77 6.98 -22.24
N PHE A 33 -11.37 6.97 -20.97
CA PHE A 33 -10.03 6.49 -20.59
C PHE A 33 -9.93 4.95 -20.73
N PRO A 34 -8.71 4.36 -20.71
CA PRO A 34 -8.54 2.93 -20.93
C PRO A 34 -9.47 2.03 -20.12
N SER A 35 -10.27 1.23 -20.83
CA SER A 35 -11.32 0.38 -20.27
C SER A 35 -11.42 -0.94 -21.04
N ASP A 36 -12.34 -1.81 -20.61
CA ASP A 36 -12.68 -3.02 -21.37
C ASP A 36 -13.35 -2.68 -22.71
N GLN A 37 -14.07 -1.55 -22.77
CA GLN A 37 -14.75 -1.09 -23.97
C GLN A 37 -13.74 -0.55 -24.99
N SER A 38 -12.74 0.26 -24.58
CA SER A 38 -11.68 0.70 -25.49
C SER A 38 -10.84 -0.47 -26.01
N ALA A 39 -10.55 -1.46 -25.15
CA ALA A 39 -9.87 -2.69 -25.56
C ALA A 39 -10.62 -3.46 -26.67
N SER A 40 -11.95 -3.44 -26.63
CA SER A 40 -12.78 -4.13 -27.64
C SER A 40 -12.80 -3.44 -29.01
N LYS A 41 -12.47 -2.14 -29.07
CA LYS A 41 -12.58 -1.30 -30.28
C LYS A 41 -11.41 -1.48 -31.27
N LYS A 42 -10.25 -1.98 -30.82
CA LYS A 42 -9.05 -2.15 -31.67
C LYS A 42 -8.34 -3.46 -31.35
N ASP A 43 -7.97 -4.22 -32.38
CA ASP A 43 -7.35 -5.55 -32.23
C ASP A 43 -6.09 -5.54 -31.35
N ALA A 44 -5.24 -4.52 -31.52
CA ALA A 44 -4.02 -4.37 -30.72
C ALA A 44 -4.28 -4.21 -29.20
N LEU A 45 -5.48 -3.73 -28.83
CA LEU A 45 -5.83 -3.45 -27.43
C LEU A 45 -6.57 -4.60 -26.75
N LYS A 46 -7.07 -5.60 -27.50
CA LYS A 46 -7.91 -6.67 -26.96
C LYS A 46 -7.28 -7.46 -25.82
N ALA A 47 -5.96 -7.62 -25.84
CA ALA A 47 -5.20 -8.32 -24.80
C ALA A 47 -4.99 -7.49 -23.52
N TYR A 48 -5.34 -6.20 -23.53
CA TYR A 48 -5.04 -5.22 -22.49
C TYR A 48 -6.28 -4.92 -21.63
N THR A 49 -6.78 -5.99 -21.00
CA THR A 49 -7.86 -6.00 -20.00
C THR A 49 -7.45 -6.91 -18.84
N GLY A 50 -8.01 -6.70 -17.65
CA GLY A 50 -7.66 -7.55 -16.50
C GLY A 50 -7.95 -6.95 -15.13
N GLU A 51 -7.18 -7.40 -14.14
CA GLU A 51 -7.34 -7.07 -12.73
C GLU A 51 -6.37 -5.97 -12.26
N TYR A 52 -5.34 -5.66 -13.05
CA TYR A 52 -4.28 -4.73 -12.66
C TYR A 52 -4.31 -3.46 -13.50
N SER A 53 -3.84 -2.35 -12.94
CA SER A 53 -3.70 -1.11 -13.70
C SER A 53 -2.76 -1.27 -14.90
N ASN A 54 -1.76 -2.14 -14.82
CA ASN A 54 -0.87 -2.50 -15.92
C ASN A 54 -1.62 -2.98 -17.17
N ASP A 55 -2.72 -3.71 -16.97
CA ASP A 55 -3.49 -4.27 -18.08
C ASP A 55 -4.14 -3.16 -18.91
N TYR A 56 -4.68 -2.12 -18.26
CA TYR A 56 -5.35 -1.01 -18.94
C TYR A 56 -4.38 0.09 -19.37
N LEU A 57 -3.40 0.46 -18.54
CA LEU A 57 -2.38 1.44 -18.91
C LEU A 57 -1.47 0.94 -20.04
N GLY A 58 -1.34 -0.39 -20.19
CA GLY A 58 -0.65 -0.99 -21.34
C GLY A 58 -1.33 -0.69 -22.68
N GLN A 59 -2.61 -0.28 -22.70
CA GLN A 59 -3.28 0.16 -23.92
C GLN A 59 -2.60 1.37 -24.57
N PHE A 60 -1.90 2.22 -23.81
CA PHE A 60 -1.14 3.34 -24.39
C PHE A 60 0.04 2.86 -25.24
N LEU A 61 0.75 1.83 -24.78
CA LEU A 61 1.89 1.26 -25.50
C LEU A 61 1.40 0.47 -26.72
N ALA A 62 0.39 -0.39 -26.53
CA ALA A 62 -0.20 -1.17 -27.61
C ALA A 62 -0.94 -0.32 -28.65
N GLY A 63 -1.50 0.81 -28.22
CA GLY A 63 -2.20 1.77 -29.06
C GLY A 63 -1.27 2.65 -29.89
N GLY A 64 0.01 2.75 -29.48
CA GLY A 64 1.02 3.59 -30.12
C GLY A 64 1.10 5.03 -29.59
N TYR A 65 0.44 5.35 -28.48
CA TYR A 65 0.44 6.69 -27.86
C TYR A 65 1.77 7.03 -27.19
N VAL A 66 2.53 6.00 -26.79
CA VAL A 66 3.84 6.17 -26.17
C VAL A 66 4.76 5.00 -26.54
N GLN A 67 6.06 5.27 -26.59
CA GLN A 67 7.10 4.30 -26.99
C GLN A 67 8.06 3.94 -25.84
N SER A 68 7.76 4.41 -24.62
CA SER A 68 8.59 4.22 -23.44
C SER A 68 7.71 3.95 -22.23
N GLU A 69 8.13 2.97 -21.44
CA GLU A 69 7.45 2.57 -20.22
C GLU A 69 7.84 3.45 -19.02
N GLU A 70 8.90 4.26 -19.16
CA GLU A 70 9.47 5.05 -18.07
C GLU A 70 8.46 5.97 -17.38
N ILE A 71 7.48 6.48 -18.13
CA ILE A 71 6.43 7.35 -17.58
C ILE A 71 5.48 6.60 -16.64
N PHE A 72 5.39 5.27 -16.71
CA PHE A 72 4.54 4.47 -15.81
C PHE A 72 5.25 4.12 -14.50
N TYR A 73 6.54 4.40 -14.40
CA TYR A 73 7.29 4.17 -13.18
C TYR A 73 6.92 5.19 -12.09
N ALA A 74 6.59 4.69 -10.91
CA ALA A 74 6.57 5.45 -9.68
C ALA A 74 6.99 4.55 -8.52
N LYS A 75 7.86 5.05 -7.65
CA LYS A 75 8.34 4.27 -6.50
C LYS A 75 7.15 3.87 -5.62
N GLY A 76 7.04 2.58 -5.28
CA GLY A 76 5.95 2.03 -4.46
C GLY A 76 6.41 1.12 -3.32
N GLY A 77 7.69 0.75 -3.31
CA GLY A 77 8.30 -0.15 -2.33
C GLY A 77 9.54 -0.86 -2.90
N LYS A 78 9.95 -1.98 -2.30
CA LYS A 78 11.21 -2.68 -2.63
C LYS A 78 11.21 -3.41 -3.98
N ARG A 79 10.13 -4.13 -4.29
CA ARG A 79 9.85 -4.78 -5.58
C ARG A 79 9.55 -3.83 -6.77
N ARG A 80 9.55 -2.49 -6.60
CA ARG A 80 9.37 -1.58 -7.76
C ARG A 80 10.70 -1.48 -8.46
N VAL A 81 10.72 -1.93 -9.70
CA VAL A 81 11.87 -1.90 -10.61
C VAL A 81 11.63 -0.83 -11.66
N LYS A 82 12.71 -0.29 -12.20
CA LYS A 82 12.57 0.58 -13.36
C LYS A 82 12.18 -0.28 -14.57
N PRO A 83 11.28 0.20 -15.44
CA PRO A 83 10.96 -0.49 -16.68
C PRO A 83 12.20 -0.67 -17.54
N ASP A 84 12.22 -1.74 -18.33
CA ASP A 84 13.28 -2.03 -19.29
C ASP A 84 12.93 -1.64 -20.74
N ASN A 85 11.70 -1.14 -20.98
CA ASN A 85 11.14 -0.79 -22.29
C ASN A 85 10.92 -2.00 -23.21
N ASP A 86 10.82 -3.22 -22.69
CA ASP A 86 10.35 -4.38 -23.44
C ASP A 86 8.83 -4.54 -23.35
N TYR A 87 8.12 -3.93 -24.28
CA TYR A 87 6.67 -4.10 -24.46
C TYR A 87 6.34 -4.87 -25.76
N SER A 88 7.22 -5.77 -26.18
CA SER A 88 7.03 -6.59 -27.38
C SER A 88 5.85 -7.57 -27.29
N SER A 89 5.38 -7.85 -26.07
CA SER A 89 4.23 -8.71 -25.78
C SER A 89 3.42 -8.18 -24.60
N LYS A 90 2.20 -8.69 -24.40
CA LYS A 90 1.36 -8.34 -23.24
C LYS A 90 1.99 -8.72 -21.89
N ASP A 91 2.78 -9.80 -21.86
CA ASP A 91 3.41 -10.30 -20.63
C ASP A 91 4.61 -9.45 -20.21
N THR A 92 5.31 -8.87 -21.18
CA THR A 92 6.46 -7.99 -20.95
C THR A 92 6.01 -6.53 -20.80
N THR A 93 4.94 -6.10 -21.47
CA THR A 93 4.38 -4.75 -21.33
C THR A 93 3.96 -4.47 -19.89
N LEU A 94 4.60 -3.47 -19.28
CA LEU A 94 4.43 -3.07 -17.90
C LEU A 94 4.48 -4.33 -17.03
N ALA A 95 5.62 -5.02 -17.04
CA ALA A 95 5.80 -6.24 -16.29
C ALA A 95 5.62 -6.01 -14.78
N GLU A 96 5.62 -7.11 -14.03
CA GLU A 96 5.54 -7.05 -12.57
C GLU A 96 6.57 -6.06 -12.00
N GLY A 97 6.09 -5.09 -11.21
CA GLY A 97 6.97 -4.12 -10.55
C GLY A 97 7.27 -2.85 -11.35
N GLU A 98 6.91 -2.76 -12.63
CA GLU A 98 7.29 -1.63 -13.49
C GLU A 98 6.29 -0.48 -13.45
N CYS A 99 4.98 -0.78 -13.43
CA CYS A 99 3.95 0.22 -13.19
C CYS A 99 3.89 0.60 -11.70
N GLY A 100 3.93 1.90 -11.41
CA GLY A 100 3.89 2.46 -10.07
C GLY A 100 2.53 3.00 -9.62
N PHE A 101 1.54 3.01 -10.50
CA PHE A 101 0.26 3.68 -10.29
C PHE A 101 -0.88 2.68 -10.17
N ALA A 102 -1.70 2.82 -9.12
CA ALA A 102 -3.07 2.32 -9.19
C ALA A 102 -3.90 3.24 -10.09
N TYR A 103 -4.93 2.67 -10.72
CA TYR A 103 -5.76 3.33 -11.72
C TYR A 103 -7.24 3.18 -11.35
N ILE A 104 -8.02 4.23 -11.57
CA ILE A 104 -9.48 4.22 -11.41
C ILE A 104 -10.11 4.18 -12.81
N LYS A 105 -10.72 3.05 -13.16
CA LYS A 105 -11.31 2.81 -14.49
C LYS A 105 -12.76 3.30 -14.58
N GLY A 106 -13.27 3.36 -15.81
CA GLY A 106 -14.66 3.75 -16.10
C GLY A 106 -14.91 5.23 -15.90
N LEU A 107 -13.95 6.05 -16.32
CA LEU A 107 -13.98 7.51 -16.29
C LEU A 107 -13.57 8.05 -17.67
N SER A 108 -13.87 9.31 -17.92
CA SER A 108 -13.60 10.07 -19.14
C SER A 108 -13.26 11.52 -18.78
N THR A 109 -12.92 12.35 -19.78
CA THR A 109 -12.77 13.80 -19.54
C THR A 109 -14.09 14.50 -19.19
N SER A 110 -15.24 13.87 -19.44
CA SER A 110 -16.57 14.40 -19.16
C SER A 110 -17.02 14.19 -17.70
N ASP A 111 -16.30 13.38 -16.94
CA ASP A 111 -16.55 13.18 -15.51
C ASP A 111 -16.13 14.38 -14.66
N LEU A 112 -16.47 14.36 -13.37
CA LEU A 112 -16.15 15.46 -12.46
C LEU A 112 -14.63 15.72 -12.42
N ALA A 113 -14.23 16.94 -12.77
CA ALA A 113 -12.84 17.40 -12.85
C ALA A 113 -11.96 17.05 -11.62
N GLY A 114 -12.54 17.08 -10.42
CA GLY A 114 -11.84 16.78 -9.17
C GLY A 114 -11.62 15.30 -8.88
N THR A 115 -12.18 14.40 -9.70
CA THR A 115 -12.15 12.95 -9.49
C THR A 115 -10.73 12.40 -9.67
N PRO A 116 -10.22 11.60 -8.71
CA PRO A 116 -8.93 10.93 -8.84
C PRO A 116 -8.88 9.93 -10.01
N LEU A 117 -7.73 9.85 -10.68
CA LEU A 117 -7.50 8.97 -11.83
C LEU A 117 -6.33 8.01 -11.61
N LEU A 118 -5.16 8.55 -11.21
CA LEU A 118 -3.95 7.76 -10.91
C LEU A 118 -3.47 8.01 -9.49
N LEU A 119 -3.06 6.93 -8.83
CA LEU A 119 -2.70 6.93 -7.42
C LEU A 119 -1.35 6.23 -7.23
N ALA A 120 -0.32 7.00 -6.87
CA ALA A 120 0.99 6.43 -6.60
C ALA A 120 1.13 6.03 -5.12
N SER A 121 1.97 5.02 -4.89
CA SER A 121 2.25 4.38 -3.59
C SER A 121 1.13 3.53 -2.96
N MET A 122 0.04 3.23 -3.68
CA MET A 122 -0.91 2.20 -3.22
C MET A 122 -0.26 0.81 -3.23
N TYR A 123 -0.59 0.00 -2.23
CA TYR A 123 0.02 -1.33 -2.01
C TYR A 123 -1.02 -2.47 -1.84
N GLY A 124 -2.22 -2.34 -2.39
CA GLY A 124 -3.18 -3.46 -2.49
C GLY A 124 -3.90 -3.87 -1.19
N ASP A 125 -3.72 -3.14 -0.08
CA ASP A 125 -4.46 -3.34 1.17
C ASP A 125 -5.59 -2.29 1.27
N GLY A 126 -6.63 -2.48 0.46
CA GLY A 126 -7.72 -1.53 0.31
C GLY A 126 -7.23 -0.13 -0.06
N TYR A 127 -7.80 0.89 0.55
CA TYR A 127 -7.54 2.30 0.22
C TYR A 127 -6.24 2.88 0.77
N LYS A 128 -5.29 2.04 1.18
CA LYS A 128 -4.10 2.46 1.91
C LYS A 128 -2.91 2.73 0.99
N PHE A 129 -2.08 3.67 1.42
CA PHE A 129 -0.86 4.09 0.74
C PHE A 129 0.39 3.75 1.56
N ASN A 130 1.51 3.54 0.87
CA ASN A 130 2.79 3.26 1.51
C ASN A 130 3.41 4.57 2.00
N SER A 131 3.34 4.80 3.32
CA SER A 131 3.85 6.02 3.96
C SER A 131 5.36 6.19 3.85
N ASP A 132 6.11 5.12 3.64
CA ASP A 132 7.57 5.15 3.70
C ASP A 132 8.19 5.72 2.42
N VAL A 133 7.44 5.68 1.31
CA VAL A 133 7.92 6.10 -0.02
C VAL A 133 8.00 7.62 -0.10
N TYR A 134 6.91 8.33 0.21
CA TYR A 134 6.82 9.79 0.00
C TYR A 134 6.71 10.59 1.30
N LYS A 135 7.31 10.10 2.39
CA LYS A 135 7.30 10.76 3.71
C LYS A 135 5.88 11.02 4.24
N GLY A 136 5.05 9.98 4.25
CA GLY A 136 3.67 10.06 4.75
C GLY A 136 2.73 10.80 3.80
N LYS A 137 2.97 10.73 2.50
CA LYS A 137 2.13 11.35 1.47
C LYS A 137 1.76 10.35 0.36
N ALA A 138 0.68 10.65 -0.34
CA ALA A 138 0.29 10.06 -1.61
C ALA A 138 0.43 11.08 -2.74
N VAL A 139 0.61 10.60 -3.97
CA VAL A 139 0.50 11.41 -5.20
C VAL A 139 -0.78 10.99 -5.91
N VAL A 140 -1.63 11.97 -6.23
CA VAL A 140 -2.96 11.77 -6.81
C VAL A 140 -3.10 12.65 -8.04
N LEU A 141 -3.24 12.05 -9.21
CA LEU A 141 -3.68 12.72 -10.43
C LEU A 141 -5.21 12.80 -10.45
N ARG A 142 -5.75 13.90 -10.95
CA ARG A 142 -7.19 14.11 -11.15
C ARG A 142 -7.53 14.32 -12.63
N ILE A 143 -8.82 14.26 -12.96
CA ILE A 143 -9.34 14.43 -14.33
C ILE A 143 -9.03 15.82 -14.91
N ASP A 144 -8.89 16.85 -14.08
CA ASP A 144 -8.43 18.18 -14.52
C ASP A 144 -6.92 18.27 -14.81
N GLY A 145 -6.19 17.17 -14.74
CA GLY A 145 -4.74 17.11 -14.94
C GLY A 145 -3.92 17.63 -13.76
N SER A 146 -4.57 18.10 -12.70
CA SER A 146 -3.88 18.51 -11.49
C SER A 146 -3.34 17.29 -10.73
N VAL A 147 -2.12 17.44 -10.21
CA VAL A 147 -1.50 16.42 -9.35
C VAL A 147 -1.38 16.97 -7.94
N GLN A 148 -2.04 16.32 -7.00
CA GLN A 148 -2.01 16.67 -5.59
C GLN A 148 -1.11 15.74 -4.78
N THR A 149 -0.47 16.31 -3.76
CA THR A 149 0.22 15.53 -2.73
C THR A 149 -0.59 15.52 -1.44
N LEU A 150 -1.27 14.42 -1.16
CA LEU A 150 -2.16 14.29 -0.01
C LEU A 150 -1.40 13.71 1.19
N ARG A 151 -1.62 14.27 2.38
CA ARG A 151 -1.04 13.72 3.62
C ARG A 151 -1.79 12.45 4.00
N LEU A 152 -1.06 11.45 4.49
CA LEU A 152 -1.65 10.22 5.02
C LEU A 152 -1.98 10.39 6.51
N ASN A 153 -3.09 9.79 6.95
CA ASN A 153 -3.41 9.64 8.37
C ASN A 153 -2.64 8.44 8.99
N LYS A 154 -2.89 8.14 10.26
CA LYS A 154 -2.26 7.00 10.97
C LYS A 154 -2.62 5.65 10.34
N ASP A 155 -3.81 5.54 9.76
CA ASP A 155 -4.32 4.36 9.05
C ASP A 155 -3.82 4.27 7.61
N ARG A 156 -2.99 5.23 7.18
CA ARG A 156 -2.40 5.36 5.84
C ARG A 156 -3.41 5.66 4.72
N LEU A 157 -4.53 6.27 5.09
CA LEU A 157 -5.52 6.82 4.17
C LEU A 157 -5.15 8.25 3.81
N ALA A 158 -5.29 8.60 2.53
CA ALA A 158 -5.04 9.96 2.05
C ALA A 158 -6.13 10.90 2.55
N LYS A 159 -5.74 12.00 3.20
CA LYS A 159 -6.65 13.02 3.72
C LYS A 159 -6.90 14.13 2.71
N LEU A 160 -8.15 14.51 2.57
CA LEU A 160 -8.59 15.70 1.86
C LEU A 160 -8.57 16.93 2.77
N PRO A 161 -8.57 18.15 2.22
CA PRO A 161 -8.58 19.40 3.00
C PRO A 161 -9.77 19.54 3.95
N ASN A 162 -10.93 18.97 3.59
CA ASN A 162 -12.16 18.95 4.40
C ASN A 162 -12.12 17.96 5.57
N GLY A 163 -11.00 17.26 5.80
CA GLY A 163 -10.83 16.32 6.90
C GLY A 163 -11.24 14.87 6.58
N LYS A 164 -12.02 14.65 5.53
CA LYS A 164 -12.42 13.32 5.02
C LYS A 164 -11.25 12.60 4.35
N THR A 165 -11.42 11.30 4.11
CA THR A 165 -10.44 10.52 3.33
C THR A 165 -10.78 10.47 1.84
N LEU A 166 -9.78 10.18 1.00
CA LEU A 166 -9.89 10.25 -0.45
C LEU A 166 -11.02 9.38 -1.02
N PHE A 167 -11.33 8.25 -0.39
CA PHE A 167 -12.33 7.28 -0.86
C PHE A 167 -13.63 7.30 -0.04
N GLU A 168 -13.78 8.28 0.85
CA GLU A 168 -15.00 8.49 1.61
C GLU A 168 -16.08 9.14 0.73
N GLY A 169 -17.34 8.79 0.98
CA GLY A 169 -18.50 9.43 0.33
C GLY A 169 -19.13 10.57 1.15
N GLY A 170 -20.25 11.07 0.64
CA GLY A 170 -21.03 12.15 1.23
C GLY A 170 -20.70 13.52 0.65
N ALA A 171 -21.42 14.53 1.13
CA ALA A 171 -21.21 15.93 0.78
C ALA A 171 -19.73 16.35 0.85
N ASP A 172 -19.34 17.23 -0.07
CA ASP A 172 -17.99 17.79 -0.20
C ASP A 172 -16.87 16.76 -0.48
N THR A 173 -17.21 15.52 -0.86
CA THR A 173 -16.23 14.54 -1.35
C THR A 173 -16.09 14.59 -2.86
N VAL A 174 -14.99 14.00 -3.36
CA VAL A 174 -14.76 13.87 -4.80
C VAL A 174 -15.64 12.80 -5.46
N TRP A 175 -16.45 12.07 -4.68
CA TRP A 175 -17.32 10.99 -5.15
C TRP A 175 -18.81 11.27 -4.93
N GLY A 176 -19.16 12.39 -4.30
CA GLY A 176 -20.55 12.71 -3.94
C GLY A 176 -21.14 11.78 -2.88
N GLU A 177 -22.47 11.83 -2.74
CA GLU A 177 -23.22 11.09 -1.71
C GLU A 177 -23.09 9.56 -1.83
N GLU A 178 -23.04 9.04 -3.06
CA GLU A 178 -22.93 7.60 -3.32
C GLU A 178 -21.57 7.02 -2.88
N GLY A 179 -20.54 7.86 -2.81
CA GLY A 179 -19.19 7.45 -2.43
C GLY A 179 -18.45 6.69 -3.53
N PHE A 180 -17.28 6.16 -3.18
CA PHE A 180 -16.41 5.50 -4.15
C PHE A 180 -16.85 4.05 -4.42
N ASP A 181 -17.03 3.72 -5.70
CA ASP A 181 -17.18 2.34 -6.16
C ASP A 181 -15.82 1.61 -6.19
N SER A 182 -15.62 0.69 -5.23
CA SER A 182 -14.38 -0.08 -5.11
C SER A 182 -14.03 -0.91 -6.34
N SER A 183 -15.01 -1.29 -7.17
CA SER A 183 -14.78 -2.13 -8.35
C SER A 183 -13.99 -1.39 -9.44
N ARG A 184 -13.93 -0.06 -9.37
CA ARG A 184 -13.17 0.78 -10.30
C ARG A 184 -11.69 0.84 -9.97
N LEU A 185 -11.28 0.51 -8.75
CA LEU A 185 -9.88 0.62 -8.31
C LEU A 185 -9.08 -0.61 -8.73
N LEU A 186 -8.05 -0.37 -9.54
CA LEU A 186 -7.11 -1.38 -10.00
C LEU A 186 -5.72 -1.07 -9.45
N TYR A 187 -5.11 -2.04 -8.77
CA TYR A 187 -3.75 -1.88 -8.26
C TYR A 187 -2.72 -2.23 -9.34
N ALA A 188 -1.55 -1.62 -9.27
CA ALA A 188 -0.42 -2.05 -10.09
C ALA A 188 0.01 -3.48 -9.74
N LYS A 189 0.29 -4.28 -10.77
CA LYS A 189 0.69 -5.69 -10.67
C LYS A 189 1.80 -5.86 -9.63
N HIS A 190 1.50 -6.68 -8.63
CA HIS A 190 2.25 -6.92 -7.38
C HIS A 190 2.51 -5.68 -6.51
N PRO A 191 1.47 -5.19 -5.83
CA PRO A 191 1.58 -4.06 -4.94
C PRO A 191 2.11 -4.50 -3.55
N TYR A 192 3.33 -5.05 -3.49
CA TYR A 192 4.21 -5.12 -2.31
C TYR A 192 3.97 -6.10 -1.14
N ASP A 193 5.13 -6.64 -0.76
CA ASP A 193 5.54 -7.22 0.52
C ASP A 193 5.63 -6.11 1.59
N PHE A 194 4.50 -5.66 2.11
CA PHE A 194 4.46 -4.79 3.29
C PHE A 194 4.54 -5.66 4.55
N LYS A 195 5.71 -5.71 5.21
CA LYS A 195 5.75 -6.17 6.60
C LYS A 195 5.16 -5.04 7.46
N PRO A 196 4.01 -5.24 8.14
CA PRO A 196 3.55 -4.27 9.11
C PRO A 196 4.70 -4.00 10.08
N ALA A 197 4.95 -2.72 10.35
CA ALA A 197 5.84 -2.33 11.43
C ALA A 197 5.43 -3.17 12.64
N ILE A 198 6.34 -4.02 13.11
CA ILE A 198 6.09 -4.92 14.23
C ILE A 198 5.58 -4.02 15.34
N VAL A 199 4.27 -4.11 15.61
CA VAL A 199 3.71 -3.54 16.83
C VAL A 199 4.52 -4.23 17.91
N ARG A 200 5.44 -3.50 18.55
CA ARG A 200 5.99 -3.97 19.82
C ARG A 200 4.76 -4.11 20.69
N LYS A 201 4.24 -5.33 20.81
CA LYS A 201 3.38 -5.70 21.93
C LYS A 201 4.26 -5.41 23.13
N GLU A 202 4.10 -4.23 23.72
CA GLU A 202 4.45 -4.05 25.11
C GLU A 202 3.69 -5.17 25.81
N TRP A 203 4.44 -6.17 26.26
CA TRP A 203 3.90 -7.22 27.10
C TRP A 203 3.49 -6.52 28.39
N VAL A 204 2.27 -6.00 28.42
CA VAL A 204 1.60 -5.66 29.67
C VAL A 204 1.30 -7.01 30.30
N THR A 205 2.22 -7.49 31.11
CA THR A 205 1.94 -8.62 31.99
C THR A 205 0.78 -8.20 32.89
N PRO A 206 -0.39 -8.86 32.82
CA PRO A 206 -1.46 -8.55 33.74
C PRO A 206 -0.92 -8.78 35.17
N PRO A 207 -1.23 -7.89 36.12
CA PRO A 207 -0.66 -7.91 37.47
C PRO A 207 -0.87 -9.25 38.19
N THR A 208 -1.87 -10.03 37.77
CA THR A 208 -2.15 -11.38 38.26
C THR A 208 -1.04 -12.40 37.98
N ILE A 209 -0.33 -12.30 36.85
CA ILE A 209 0.75 -13.24 36.50
C ILE A 209 2.04 -12.91 37.28
N ALA A 210 2.32 -11.63 37.51
CA ALA A 210 3.46 -11.19 38.30
C ALA A 210 3.35 -11.65 39.76
N VAL A 211 2.15 -11.56 40.35
CA VAL A 211 1.89 -12.03 41.72
C VAL A 211 2.03 -13.56 41.82
N ALA A 212 1.54 -14.31 40.83
CA ALA A 212 1.64 -15.77 40.80
C ALA A 212 3.09 -16.28 40.74
N LEU A 213 3.95 -15.62 39.94
CA LEU A 213 5.37 -15.97 39.85
C LEU A 213 6.13 -15.64 41.14
N ILE A 214 5.83 -14.52 41.79
CA ILE A 214 6.42 -14.16 43.10
C ILE A 214 6.00 -15.20 44.16
N PHE A 215 4.72 -15.60 44.20
CA PHE A 215 4.25 -16.64 45.12
C PHE A 215 4.94 -17.98 44.88
N LEU A 216 5.13 -18.39 43.62
CA LEU A 216 5.81 -19.64 43.30
C LEU A 216 7.27 -19.64 43.77
N PHE A 217 7.98 -18.52 43.59
CA PHE A 217 9.36 -18.38 44.08
C PHE A 217 9.46 -18.40 45.61
N ILE A 218 8.51 -17.77 46.31
CA ILE A 218 8.45 -17.81 47.78
C ILE A 218 8.18 -19.25 48.27
N CYS A 219 7.24 -19.97 47.66
CA CYS A 219 6.94 -21.36 48.01
C CYS A 219 8.15 -22.30 47.80
N ILE A 220 8.87 -22.14 46.68
CA ILE A 220 10.08 -22.93 46.41
C ILE A 220 11.19 -22.60 47.42
N TYR A 221 11.37 -21.32 47.75
CA TYR A 221 12.39 -20.89 48.72
C TYR A 221 12.11 -21.42 50.13
N ILE A 222 10.85 -21.36 50.58
CA ILE A 222 10.44 -21.89 51.89
C ILE A 222 10.57 -23.42 51.91
N GLY A 223 10.14 -24.12 50.86
CA GLY A 223 10.26 -25.58 50.76
C GLY A 223 11.70 -26.07 50.85
N LYS A 224 12.65 -25.38 50.19
CA LYS A 224 14.09 -25.71 50.28
C LYS A 224 14.69 -25.46 51.66
N LYS A 225 14.16 -24.50 52.43
CA LYS A 225 14.65 -24.18 53.78
C LYS A 225 14.19 -25.21 54.82
N ILE A 226 12.99 -25.77 54.64
CA ILE A 226 12.43 -26.81 55.54
C ILE A 226 13.16 -28.16 55.36
N ALA A 227 13.61 -28.48 54.15
CA ALA A 227 14.34 -29.73 53.87
C ALA A 227 15.78 -29.78 54.43
N ARG A 228 16.30 -28.69 55.04
CA ARG A 228 17.66 -28.62 55.61
C ARG A 228 17.66 -28.59 57.14
N LYS A 229 16.87 -29.42 57.83
CA LYS A 229 17.13 -29.69 59.25
C LYS A 229 18.24 -30.76 59.37
N PRO A 230 19.34 -30.49 60.10
CA PRO A 230 20.37 -31.49 60.32
C PRO A 230 19.83 -32.60 61.24
N LYS A 231 20.13 -33.84 60.85
CA LYS A 231 19.84 -35.07 61.59
C LYS A 231 20.62 -35.02 62.91
N GLN A 232 19.93 -34.86 64.04
CA GLN A 232 20.49 -35.21 65.35
C GLN A 232 20.22 -36.69 65.59
N GLU A 233 21.26 -37.50 65.43
CA GLU A 233 21.40 -38.82 66.06
C GLU A 233 22.59 -38.64 67.01
N GLY A 234 22.54 -38.90 68.30
CA GLY A 234 21.67 -39.77 69.08
C GLY A 234 22.61 -40.40 70.10
N ALA A 235 22.61 -39.86 71.32
CA ALA A 235 23.39 -40.40 72.43
C ALA A 235 22.88 -41.81 72.77
N CYS A 236 23.80 -42.74 73.07
CA CYS A 236 23.49 -44.02 73.69
C CYS A 236 24.20 -44.08 75.06
N PRO A 237 23.49 -44.42 76.16
CA PRO A 237 24.06 -44.56 77.49
C PRO A 237 24.40 -46.02 77.84
N GLU A 238 24.99 -46.19 79.04
CA GLU A 238 25.18 -47.42 79.83
C GLU A 238 26.27 -48.40 79.34
N SER A 239 27.04 -49.12 80.16
CA SER A 239 27.16 -49.30 81.62
C SER A 239 28.35 -50.23 81.89
N GLY A 240 28.99 -50.11 83.06
CA GLY A 240 29.59 -51.24 83.80
C GLY A 240 30.99 -51.72 83.39
N GLU A 241 31.98 -51.46 84.26
CA GLU A 241 32.59 -52.43 85.19
C GLU A 241 33.27 -51.67 86.34
#